data_AF-A0A3N1D0W6-F1
#
_entry.id   AF-A0A3N1D0W6-F1
#
_cell.length_a   1.000
_cell.length_b   1.000
_cell.length_c   1.000
_cell.angle_alpha   90.00
_cell.angle_beta   90.00
_cell.angle_gamma   90.00
#
_symmetry.space_group_name_H-M   'P 1'
#
loop_
_entity.id
_entity.type
_entity.pdbx_description
1 polymer ?
#
loop_
_entity_poly.entity_id
_entity_poly.type
_entity_poly.pdbx_seq_one_letter_code
_entity_poly.pdbx_strand_id
1 'polypeptide(L)'
;MVAYLAELDGIGEELTLVEGLHAPGDAALAVAWADELAVRVAGLPELRPRDHEEREAFLVVHPAAGDRVADAMGAALLWARSAEEAGRPSALYGTGTSWYGPAAAVLWIGGAGAVAWLHDEDAARRTAGPAPVGRLEVLPVAVGHDHVRLPPQDVRTEDFPQSRGCGARLPDWDRAVRLTHLPTALTAFAEGQGSKTRNAAAAGTLLRALLLRHDEGGRAIPPP
;
A
#
# COMPACT_ATOMS: atom_id res chain seq x y z
N MET A 1 5.45 -15.12 0.50
CA MET A 1 5.82 -15.87 1.73
C MET A 1 6.00 -17.38 1.48
N VAL A 2 4.97 -18.11 1.06
CA VAL A 2 5.02 -19.58 0.93
C VAL A 2 6.06 -20.07 -0.09
N ALA A 3 6.14 -19.45 -1.27
CA ALA A 3 7.11 -19.84 -2.30
C ALA A 3 8.57 -19.60 -1.88
N TYR A 4 8.85 -18.51 -1.16
CA TYR A 4 10.19 -18.19 -0.65
C TYR A 4 10.69 -19.20 0.37
N LEU A 5 9.85 -19.55 1.33
CA LEU A 5 10.20 -20.51 2.39
C LEU A 5 10.39 -21.91 1.80
N ALA A 6 9.50 -22.33 0.88
CA ALA A 6 9.64 -23.60 0.18
C ALA A 6 10.93 -23.68 -0.64
N GLU A 7 11.30 -22.60 -1.33
CA GLU A 7 12.55 -22.55 -2.11
C GLU A 7 13.78 -22.56 -1.20
N LEU A 8 13.76 -21.83 -0.07
CA LEU A 8 14.82 -21.85 0.93
C LEU A 8 15.02 -23.24 1.54
N ASP A 9 13.93 -23.90 1.94
CA ASP A 9 13.99 -25.25 2.50
C ASP A 9 14.55 -26.23 1.46
N GLY A 10 14.09 -26.15 0.21
CA GLY A 10 14.60 -26.99 -0.88
C GLY A 10 16.08 -26.77 -1.18
N ILE A 11 16.55 -25.52 -1.20
CA ILE A 11 17.98 -25.19 -1.33
C ILE A 11 18.78 -25.75 -0.14
N GLY A 12 18.25 -25.68 1.08
CA GLY A 12 18.89 -26.20 2.28
C GLY A 12 19.04 -27.73 2.27
N GLU A 13 18.00 -28.45 1.84
CA GLU A 13 18.04 -29.91 1.66
C GLU A 13 19.08 -30.32 0.61
N GLU A 14 19.10 -29.64 -0.53
CA GLU A 14 20.02 -29.94 -1.64
C GLU A 14 21.47 -29.59 -1.31
N LEU A 15 21.71 -28.50 -0.57
CA LEU A 15 23.03 -28.16 -0.04
C LEU A 15 23.55 -29.24 0.90
N THR A 16 22.68 -29.80 1.75
CA THR A 16 23.04 -30.92 2.65
C THR A 16 23.47 -32.16 1.86
N LEU A 17 22.85 -32.42 0.71
CA LEU A 17 23.25 -33.52 -0.18
C LEU A 17 24.62 -33.27 -0.83
N VAL A 18 24.90 -32.05 -1.27
CA VAL A 18 26.21 -31.66 -1.80
C VAL A 18 27.29 -31.79 -0.74
N GLU A 19 27.04 -31.32 0.49
CA GLU A 19 27.95 -31.48 1.62
C GLU A 19 28.22 -32.95 1.95
N GLY A 20 27.29 -33.86 1.64
CA GLY A 20 27.44 -35.30 1.83
C GLY A 20 28.38 -35.99 0.82
N LEU A 21 28.75 -35.34 -0.28
CA LEU A 21 29.61 -35.90 -1.33
C LEU A 21 31.09 -35.88 -0.92
N HIS A 22 31.62 -37.05 -0.56
CA HIS A 22 33.00 -37.19 -0.09
C HIS A 22 33.83 -38.21 -0.89
N ALA A 23 33.24 -38.90 -1.86
CA ALA A 23 33.98 -39.92 -2.60
C ALA A 23 34.94 -39.27 -3.63
N PRO A 24 36.07 -39.93 -3.96
CA PRO A 24 37.07 -39.38 -4.88
C PRO A 24 36.55 -39.06 -6.29
N GLY A 25 35.41 -39.63 -6.70
CA GLY A 25 34.77 -39.38 -7.99
C GLY A 25 33.71 -38.27 -7.98
N ASP A 26 33.35 -37.76 -6.79
CA ASP A 26 32.18 -36.88 -6.64
C ASP A 26 32.48 -35.42 -6.98
N ALA A 27 33.76 -35.05 -7.14
CA ALA A 27 34.16 -33.65 -7.30
C ALA A 27 33.47 -32.94 -8.47
N ALA A 28 33.31 -33.63 -9.61
CA ALA A 28 32.62 -33.06 -10.77
C ALA A 28 31.11 -32.91 -10.54
N LEU A 29 30.51 -33.84 -9.79
CA LEU A 29 29.09 -33.82 -9.45
C LEU A 29 28.79 -32.69 -8.44
N ALA A 30 29.65 -32.55 -7.42
CA ALA A 30 29.54 -31.50 -6.41
C ALA A 30 29.64 -30.09 -7.04
N VAL A 31 30.54 -29.89 -8.00
CA VAL A 31 30.68 -28.61 -8.72
C VAL A 31 29.42 -28.29 -9.54
N ALA A 32 28.91 -29.26 -10.30
CA ALA A 32 27.72 -29.06 -11.13
C ALA A 32 26.48 -28.70 -10.29
N TRP A 33 26.28 -29.38 -9.16
CA TRP A 33 25.18 -29.10 -8.24
C TRP A 33 25.36 -27.76 -7.51
N ALA A 34 26.58 -27.41 -7.13
CA ALA A 34 26.87 -26.11 -6.53
C ALA A 34 26.56 -24.95 -7.50
N ASP A 35 26.88 -25.10 -8.80
CA ASP A 35 26.55 -24.11 -9.83
C ASP A 35 25.02 -23.96 -10.01
N GLU A 36 24.27 -25.05 -9.98
CA GLU A 36 22.79 -25.03 -10.06
C GLU A 36 22.17 -24.37 -8.81
N LEU A 37 22.65 -24.72 -7.62
CA LEU A 37 22.27 -24.08 -6.36
C LEU A 37 22.60 -22.58 -6.38
N ALA A 38 23.75 -22.18 -6.93
CA ALA A 38 24.13 -20.78 -7.02
C ALA A 38 23.15 -19.95 -7.87
N VAL A 39 22.64 -20.52 -8.97
CA VAL A 39 21.61 -19.88 -9.80
C VAL A 39 20.30 -19.71 -9.02
N ARG A 40 19.85 -20.76 -8.30
CA ARG A 40 18.63 -20.71 -7.49
C ARG A 40 18.74 -19.71 -6.34
N VAL A 41 19.87 -19.72 -5.63
CA VAL A 41 20.19 -18.74 -4.58
C VAL A 41 20.20 -17.31 -5.13
N ALA A 42 20.72 -17.09 -6.33
CA ALA A 42 20.70 -15.79 -6.99
C ALA A 42 19.27 -15.31 -7.33
N GLY A 43 18.31 -16.22 -7.50
CA GLY A 43 16.88 -15.93 -7.72
C GLY A 43 16.06 -15.70 -6.44
N LEU A 44 16.55 -16.12 -5.27
CA LEU A 44 15.85 -15.92 -3.98
C LEU A 44 15.41 -14.49 -3.67
N PRO A 45 16.18 -13.42 -4.01
CA PRO A 45 15.75 -12.04 -3.80
C PRO A 45 14.45 -11.68 -4.53
N GLU A 46 14.14 -12.33 -5.65
CA GLU A 46 12.89 -12.10 -6.41
C GLU A 46 11.69 -12.78 -5.74
N LEU A 47 11.94 -13.88 -5.04
CA LEU A 47 10.93 -14.63 -4.29
C LEU A 47 10.72 -14.08 -2.89
N ARG A 48 11.67 -13.31 -2.36
CA ARG A 48 11.61 -12.71 -1.02
C ARG A 48 10.32 -11.90 -0.90
N PRO A 49 9.47 -12.17 0.10
CA PRO A 49 8.31 -11.33 0.36
C PRO A 49 8.82 -9.92 0.58
N ARG A 50 8.33 -8.96 -0.21
CA ARG A 50 8.64 -7.56 0.02
C ARG A 50 8.03 -7.15 1.37
N ASP A 51 8.64 -6.13 1.97
CA ASP A 51 8.17 -5.62 3.24
C ASP A 51 6.67 -5.30 3.14
N HIS A 52 5.90 -5.79 4.10
CA HIS A 52 4.48 -5.49 4.27
C HIS A 52 3.50 -6.14 3.28
N GLU A 53 3.93 -7.10 2.46
CA GLU A 53 3.08 -7.80 1.49
C GLU A 53 1.81 -8.40 2.11
N GLU A 54 1.90 -8.92 3.33
CA GLU A 54 0.81 -9.55 4.06
C GLU A 54 -0.27 -8.57 4.54
N ARG A 55 -0.05 -7.26 4.40
CA ARG A 55 -0.89 -6.23 5.02
C ARG A 55 -2.05 -5.81 4.14
N GLU A 56 -2.97 -5.12 4.78
CA GLU A 56 -3.96 -4.28 4.12
C GLU A 56 -3.28 -3.10 3.43
N ALA A 57 -3.95 -2.50 2.46
CA ALA A 57 -3.37 -1.44 1.63
C ALA A 57 -4.30 -0.22 1.53
N PHE A 58 -3.68 0.96 1.44
CA PHE A 58 -4.32 2.11 0.81
C PHE A 58 -3.86 2.19 -0.63
N LEU A 59 -4.81 2.32 -1.54
CA LEU A 59 -4.59 2.68 -2.92
C LEU A 59 -4.90 4.17 -3.11
N VAL A 60 -3.87 4.95 -3.39
CA VAL A 60 -3.97 6.37 -3.73
C VAL A 60 -3.95 6.50 -5.25
N VAL A 61 -5.06 6.96 -5.81
CA VAL A 61 -5.27 7.12 -7.25
C VAL A 61 -5.10 8.60 -7.60
N HIS A 62 -4.03 8.94 -8.30
CA HIS A 62 -3.80 10.29 -8.79
C HIS A 62 -4.42 10.46 -10.20
N PRO A 63 -5.04 11.62 -10.48
CA PRO A 63 -5.47 11.94 -11.84
C PRO A 63 -4.25 12.03 -12.77
N ALA A 64 -4.44 11.78 -14.07
CA ALA A 64 -3.38 12.04 -15.04
C ALA A 64 -3.19 13.55 -15.22
N ALA A 65 -2.07 13.96 -15.81
CA ALA A 65 -1.81 15.37 -16.09
C ALA A 65 -2.89 15.93 -17.03
N GLY A 66 -3.64 16.92 -16.54
CA GLY A 66 -4.74 17.55 -17.28
C GLY A 66 -6.14 16.96 -17.00
N ASP A 67 -6.21 15.83 -16.29
CA ASP A 67 -7.48 15.20 -15.89
C ASP A 67 -8.06 15.85 -14.63
N ARG A 68 -9.36 15.64 -14.39
CA ARG A 68 -10.03 16.11 -13.19
C ARG A 68 -9.86 15.07 -12.08
N VAL A 69 -9.86 15.52 -10.82
CA VAL A 69 -9.87 14.61 -9.66
C VAL A 69 -11.07 13.65 -9.67
N ALA A 70 -12.17 14.05 -10.31
CA ALA A 70 -13.34 13.18 -10.52
C ALA A 70 -13.01 11.91 -11.36
N ASP A 71 -12.05 11.98 -12.27
CA ASP A 71 -11.62 10.84 -13.09
C ASP A 71 -10.86 9.82 -12.24
N ALA A 72 -10.03 10.30 -11.30
CA ALA A 72 -9.37 9.46 -10.31
C ALA A 72 -10.37 8.75 -9.38
N MET A 73 -11.46 9.43 -8.99
CA MET A 73 -12.55 8.81 -8.24
C MET A 73 -13.22 7.68 -9.05
N GLY A 74 -13.49 7.90 -10.33
CA GLY A 74 -14.07 6.86 -11.19
C GLY A 74 -13.24 5.58 -11.23
N ALA A 75 -11.92 5.72 -11.31
CA ALA A 75 -11.02 4.58 -11.26
C ALA A 75 -10.88 3.95 -9.88
N ALA A 76 -10.92 4.73 -8.81
CA ALA A 76 -10.98 4.18 -7.45
C ALA A 76 -12.23 3.31 -7.25
N LEU A 77 -13.36 3.67 -7.85
CA LEU A 77 -14.58 2.84 -7.83
C LEU A 77 -14.43 1.55 -8.65
N LEU A 78 -13.71 1.58 -9.78
CA LEU A 78 -13.38 0.36 -10.53
C LEU A 78 -12.49 -0.57 -9.71
N TRP A 79 -11.51 -0.03 -9.00
CA TRP A 79 -10.69 -0.80 -8.06
C TRP A 79 -11.48 -1.37 -6.88
N ALA A 80 -12.42 -0.60 -6.32
CA ALA A 80 -13.31 -1.08 -5.27
C ALA A 80 -14.12 -2.30 -5.74
N ARG A 81 -14.63 -2.25 -6.97
CA ARG A 81 -15.32 -3.40 -7.59
C ARG A 81 -14.38 -4.59 -7.78
N SER A 82 -13.17 -4.39 -8.30
CA SER A 82 -12.18 -5.47 -8.44
C SER A 82 -11.79 -6.08 -7.09
N ALA A 83 -11.72 -5.26 -6.03
CA ALA A 83 -11.48 -5.73 -4.68
C ALA A 83 -12.64 -6.60 -4.17
N GLU A 84 -13.90 -6.17 -4.37
CA GLU A 84 -15.09 -6.96 -4.04
C GLU A 84 -15.12 -8.30 -4.79
N GLU A 85 -14.82 -8.30 -6.09
CA GLU A 85 -14.72 -9.52 -6.92
C GLU A 85 -13.61 -10.46 -6.42
N ALA A 86 -12.52 -9.91 -5.88
CA ALA A 86 -11.44 -10.66 -5.22
C ALA A 86 -11.75 -11.05 -3.76
N GLY A 87 -12.96 -10.78 -3.25
CA GLY A 87 -13.36 -11.08 -1.87
C GLY A 87 -12.69 -10.20 -0.81
N ARG A 88 -12.18 -9.02 -1.19
CA ARG A 88 -11.51 -8.06 -0.31
C ARG A 88 -12.47 -6.93 0.05
N PRO A 89 -12.71 -6.66 1.35
CA PRO A 89 -13.51 -5.50 1.74
C PRO A 89 -12.78 -4.22 1.32
N SER A 90 -13.52 -3.22 0.86
CA SER A 90 -12.94 -1.94 0.49
C SER A 90 -13.79 -0.78 1.02
N ALA A 91 -13.15 0.37 1.25
CA ALA A 91 -13.83 1.58 1.72
C ALA A 91 -13.14 2.82 1.16
N LEU A 92 -13.93 3.74 0.61
CA LEU A 92 -13.44 5.00 0.09
C LEU A 92 -13.19 5.97 1.24
N TYR A 93 -11.96 6.45 1.37
CA TYR A 93 -11.56 7.37 2.43
C TYR A 93 -11.66 8.82 1.97
N GLY A 94 -11.41 9.12 0.70
CA GLY A 94 -11.55 10.48 0.18
C GLY A 94 -11.57 10.49 -1.34
N THR A 95 -12.37 11.37 -1.92
CA THR A 95 -12.56 11.43 -3.37
C THR A 95 -11.93 12.64 -4.02
N GLY A 96 -11.45 13.60 -3.21
CA GLY A 96 -10.89 14.85 -3.71
C GLY A 96 -11.86 15.73 -4.49
N THR A 97 -13.15 15.37 -4.49
CA THR A 97 -14.22 16.11 -5.19
C THR A 97 -14.67 17.34 -4.41
N SER A 98 -14.33 17.42 -3.12
CA SER A 98 -14.53 18.59 -2.28
C SER A 98 -13.35 19.55 -2.39
N TRP A 99 -13.61 20.86 -2.21
CA TRP A 99 -12.58 21.91 -2.28
C TRP A 99 -11.43 21.74 -1.28
N TYR A 100 -11.67 20.95 -0.23
CA TYR A 100 -10.74 20.67 0.87
C TYR A 100 -10.25 19.22 0.86
N GLY A 101 -10.69 18.42 -0.11
CA GLY A 101 -10.29 17.03 -0.28
C GLY A 101 -8.89 16.89 -0.87
N PRO A 102 -8.33 15.67 -0.87
CA PRO A 102 -7.02 15.40 -1.46
C PRO A 102 -7.05 15.62 -2.97
N ALA A 103 -5.91 15.94 -3.58
CA ALA A 103 -5.79 16.00 -5.05
C ALA A 103 -5.77 14.61 -5.74
N ALA A 104 -6.36 13.61 -5.10
CA ALA A 104 -6.35 12.20 -5.45
C ALA A 104 -7.59 11.51 -4.84
N ALA A 105 -7.93 10.33 -5.31
CA ALA A 105 -8.88 9.46 -4.63
C ALA A 105 -8.11 8.45 -3.75
N VAL A 106 -8.58 8.21 -2.53
CA VAL A 106 -7.95 7.28 -1.58
C VAL A 106 -8.93 6.17 -1.25
N LEU A 107 -8.55 4.94 -1.56
CA LEU A 107 -9.31 3.73 -1.28
C LEU A 107 -8.54 2.87 -0.28
N TRP A 108 -9.18 2.45 0.79
CA TRP A 108 -8.68 1.37 1.64
C TRP A 108 -9.15 0.03 1.11
N ILE A 109 -8.24 -0.94 1.06
CA ILE A 109 -8.48 -2.32 0.65
C ILE A 109 -8.01 -3.23 1.78
N GLY A 110 -8.96 -3.89 2.41
CA GLY A 110 -8.74 -4.78 3.53
C GLY A 110 -8.46 -6.22 3.14
N GLY A 111 -8.20 -7.02 4.17
CA GLY A 111 -7.82 -8.42 4.03
C GLY A 111 -6.31 -8.62 3.86
N ALA A 112 -5.81 -9.72 4.42
CA ALA A 112 -4.40 -10.06 4.35
C ALA A 112 -3.93 -10.16 2.88
N GLY A 113 -2.71 -9.73 2.61
CA GLY A 113 -2.13 -9.79 1.28
C GLY A 113 -2.65 -8.73 0.31
N ALA A 114 -3.30 -7.64 0.76
CA ALA A 114 -3.82 -6.62 -0.13
C ALA A 114 -2.69 -5.82 -0.81
N VAL A 115 -1.59 -5.58 -0.10
CA VAL A 115 -0.37 -4.99 -0.67
C VAL A 115 0.19 -5.90 -1.76
N ALA A 116 0.33 -7.20 -1.49
CA ALA A 116 0.77 -8.18 -2.49
C ALA A 116 -0.17 -8.25 -3.70
N TRP A 117 -1.48 -8.07 -3.50
CA TRP A 117 -2.44 -8.06 -4.60
C TRP A 117 -2.32 -6.83 -5.51
N LEU A 118 -1.96 -5.68 -4.95
CA LEU A 118 -1.77 -4.42 -5.68
C LEU A 118 -0.31 -4.18 -6.11
N HIS A 119 0.59 -5.12 -5.85
CA HIS A 119 2.02 -4.93 -5.99
C HIS A 119 2.44 -4.48 -7.39
N ASP A 120 1.89 -5.10 -8.43
CA ASP A 120 2.21 -4.77 -9.83
C ASP A 120 1.69 -3.38 -10.26
N GLU A 121 0.86 -2.75 -9.43
CA GLU A 121 0.24 -1.45 -9.70
C GLU A 121 0.99 -0.29 -9.02
N ASP A 122 1.93 -0.55 -8.11
CA ASP A 122 2.71 0.48 -7.41
C ASP A 122 3.85 1.02 -8.28
N ALA A 123 3.53 1.69 -9.40
CA ALA A 123 4.50 2.44 -10.21
C ALA A 123 3.88 3.42 -11.22
N ALA A 124 4.64 4.45 -11.57
CA ALA A 124 4.34 5.51 -12.56
C ALA A 124 4.07 5.04 -14.02
N ARG A 125 4.07 3.73 -14.29
CA ARG A 125 3.81 3.14 -15.61
C ARG A 125 2.57 2.26 -15.53
N ARG A 126 1.48 2.72 -16.13
CA ARG A 126 0.27 1.91 -16.26
C ARG A 126 0.25 1.17 -17.60
N THR A 127 0.04 -0.15 -17.55
CA THR A 127 -0.56 -0.91 -18.66
C THR A 127 -1.52 -2.04 -18.22
N ALA A 128 -1.60 -2.43 -16.94
CA ALA A 128 -2.29 -3.67 -16.55
C ALA A 128 -3.46 -3.56 -15.54
N GLY A 129 -3.92 -2.36 -15.18
CA GLY A 129 -5.02 -2.18 -14.22
C GLY A 129 -6.43 -2.08 -14.84
N PRO A 130 -7.51 -2.17 -14.03
CA PRO A 130 -8.92 -2.15 -14.47
C PRO A 130 -9.40 -0.80 -15.05
N ALA A 131 -8.57 0.24 -15.03
CA ALA A 131 -8.89 1.55 -15.59
C ALA A 131 -7.62 2.19 -16.19
N PRO A 132 -7.71 3.20 -17.07
CA PRO A 132 -6.63 4.14 -17.32
C PRO A 132 -6.70 5.30 -16.31
N VAL A 133 -5.61 5.60 -15.59
CA VAL A 133 -5.46 6.79 -14.71
C VAL A 133 -4.01 7.24 -14.76
N GLY A 134 -3.72 8.35 -14.09
CA GLY A 134 -2.36 8.76 -13.78
C GLY A 134 -1.64 7.78 -12.85
N ARG A 135 -0.90 8.34 -11.90
CA ARG A 135 -0.06 7.55 -10.97
C ARG A 135 -0.94 6.82 -9.95
N LEU A 136 -0.66 5.54 -9.75
CA LEU A 136 -1.14 4.79 -8.59
C LEU A 136 -0.02 4.73 -7.54
N GLU A 137 -0.41 4.81 -6.28
CA GLU A 137 0.49 4.65 -5.14
C GLU A 137 -0.16 3.70 -4.14
N VAL A 138 0.56 2.64 -3.80
CA VAL A 138 0.15 1.62 -2.83
C VAL A 138 0.88 1.88 -1.52
N LEU A 139 0.12 2.07 -0.45
CA LEU A 139 0.65 2.30 0.89
C LEU A 139 0.27 1.14 1.80
N PRO A 140 1.22 0.44 2.43
CA PRO A 140 0.89 -0.57 3.43
C PRO A 140 0.24 0.09 4.65
N VAL A 141 -0.81 -0.52 5.18
CA VAL A 141 -1.39 -0.08 6.46
C VAL A 141 -0.37 -0.32 7.58
N ALA A 142 -0.05 0.74 8.32
CA ALA A 142 0.86 0.66 9.45
C ALA A 142 0.25 -0.14 10.60
N VAL A 143 1.03 -1.06 11.18
CA VAL A 143 0.68 -1.89 12.32
C VAL A 143 1.51 -1.49 13.54
N GLY A 144 1.12 -1.95 14.73
CA GLY A 144 1.72 -1.52 16.00
C GLY A 144 3.25 -1.75 16.12
N HIS A 145 3.83 -2.61 15.29
CA HIS A 145 5.26 -2.92 15.30
C HIS A 145 6.12 -1.94 14.48
N ASP A 146 5.53 -1.08 13.64
CA ASP A 146 6.28 -0.23 12.70
C ASP A 146 6.95 1.00 13.35
N HIS A 147 6.91 1.11 14.68
CA HIS A 147 7.45 2.25 15.44
C HIS A 147 7.03 3.66 14.96
N VAL A 148 5.99 3.78 14.13
CA VAL A 148 5.44 5.06 13.64
C VAL A 148 4.79 5.81 14.81
N ARG A 149 5.51 6.78 15.37
CA ARG A 149 5.01 7.61 16.46
C ARG A 149 4.19 8.76 15.89
N LEU A 150 2.93 8.83 16.31
CA LEU A 150 2.03 9.94 15.97
C LEU A 150 1.50 10.58 17.26
N PRO A 151 2.34 11.34 17.98
CA PRO A 151 1.92 11.94 19.23
C PRO A 151 0.90 13.06 18.97
N PRO A 152 -0.14 13.24 19.82
CA PRO A 152 -1.21 14.20 19.56
C PRO A 152 -0.74 15.65 19.38
N GLN A 153 0.35 16.05 20.04
CA GLN A 153 0.90 17.41 19.91
C GLN A 153 1.48 17.71 18.51
N ASP A 154 1.86 16.69 17.75
CA ASP A 154 2.45 16.84 16.42
C ASP A 154 1.40 16.76 15.32
N VAL A 155 0.11 16.65 15.68
CA VAL A 155 -0.99 16.51 14.73
C VAL A 155 -1.96 17.66 14.85
N ARG A 156 -2.10 18.44 13.76
CA ARG A 156 -3.19 19.40 13.62
C ARG A 156 -4.41 18.71 13.02
N THR A 157 -5.55 18.86 13.67
CA THR A 157 -6.85 18.34 13.21
C THR A 157 -7.70 19.49 12.69
N GLU A 158 -8.23 19.36 11.49
CA GLU A 158 -9.16 20.30 10.86
C GLU A 158 -10.42 19.54 10.42
N ASP A 159 -11.61 20.13 10.60
CA ASP A 159 -12.88 19.51 10.22
C ASP A 159 -13.71 20.36 9.25
N PHE A 160 -14.18 19.74 8.18
CA PHE A 160 -14.87 20.40 7.08
C PHE A 160 -16.34 20.01 7.03
N PRO A 161 -17.24 20.97 6.74
CA PRO A 161 -18.65 20.65 6.50
C PRO A 161 -18.76 19.83 5.22
N GLN A 162 -19.50 18.73 5.27
CA GLN A 162 -19.74 17.92 4.08
C GLN A 162 -21.12 18.20 3.49
N SER A 163 -21.23 17.96 2.18
CA SER A 163 -22.47 18.08 1.44
C SER A 163 -22.70 16.81 0.63
N ARG A 164 -23.96 16.38 0.54
CA ARG A 164 -24.38 15.34 -0.40
C ARG A 164 -24.32 15.88 -1.82
N GLY A 165 -24.28 14.99 -2.82
CA GLY A 165 -24.23 15.36 -4.24
C GLY A 165 -25.32 16.34 -4.70
N CYS A 166 -26.47 16.41 -4.00
CA CYS A 166 -27.55 17.37 -4.29
C CYS A 166 -27.40 18.73 -3.57
N GLY A 167 -26.24 19.03 -2.98
CA GLY A 167 -25.99 20.27 -2.23
C GLY A 167 -26.57 20.31 -0.81
N ALA A 168 -27.27 19.25 -0.40
CA ALA A 168 -27.79 19.14 0.95
C ALA A 168 -26.64 18.95 1.96
N ARG A 169 -26.55 19.84 2.95
CA ARG A 169 -25.56 19.78 4.03
C ARG A 169 -25.75 18.52 4.87
N LEU A 170 -24.66 17.80 5.14
CA LEU A 170 -24.67 16.69 6.09
C LEU A 170 -24.72 17.20 7.55
N PRO A 171 -25.23 16.39 8.48
CA PRO A 171 -25.26 16.75 9.90
C PRO A 171 -23.86 17.06 10.46
N ASP A 172 -23.78 17.90 11.50
CA ASP A 172 -22.50 18.32 12.10
C ASP A 172 -21.69 17.18 12.74
N TRP A 173 -22.30 16.04 13.02
CA TRP A 173 -21.60 14.85 13.51
C TRP A 173 -20.92 14.03 12.40
N ASP A 174 -21.26 14.28 11.13
CA ASP A 174 -20.69 13.62 9.94
C ASP A 174 -19.87 14.63 9.13
N ARG A 175 -18.77 15.07 9.74
CA ARG A 175 -17.82 16.03 9.16
C ARG A 175 -16.57 15.32 8.66
N ALA A 176 -16.05 15.78 7.52
CA ALA A 176 -14.78 15.31 6.99
C ALA A 176 -13.64 15.83 7.86
N VAL A 177 -12.56 15.06 7.96
CA VAL A 177 -11.43 15.39 8.82
C VAL A 177 -10.14 15.34 8.02
N ARG A 178 -9.32 16.39 8.18
CA ARG A 178 -7.93 16.41 7.74
C ARG A 178 -7.02 16.40 8.96
N LEU A 179 -6.06 15.48 8.95
CA LEU A 179 -4.96 15.44 9.91
C LEU A 179 -3.70 15.89 9.20
N THR A 180 -2.96 16.80 9.81
CA THR A 180 -1.65 17.26 9.32
C THR A 180 -0.60 16.91 10.36
N HIS A 181 0.40 16.12 9.97
CA HIS A 181 1.60 15.92 10.80
C HIS A 181 2.50 17.14 10.66
N LEU A 182 2.66 17.90 11.74
CA LEU A 182 3.36 19.19 11.73
C LEU A 182 4.85 19.06 11.36
N PRO A 183 5.62 18.05 11.86
CA PRO A 183 7.04 17.92 11.52
C PRO A 183 7.31 17.57 10.05
N THR A 184 6.48 16.72 9.43
CA THR A 184 6.69 16.26 8.04
C THR A 184 5.82 16.98 7.01
N ALA A 185 4.89 17.83 7.45
CA ALA A 185 3.87 18.47 6.63
C ALA A 185 2.96 17.51 5.84
N LEU A 186 3.00 16.20 6.13
CA LEU A 186 2.12 15.22 5.49
C LEU A 186 0.68 15.40 5.98
N THR A 187 -0.25 15.31 5.04
CA THR A 187 -1.67 15.44 5.33
C THR A 187 -2.43 14.18 4.94
N ALA A 188 -3.32 13.72 5.81
CA ALA A 188 -4.27 12.68 5.52
C ALA A 188 -5.69 13.23 5.63
N PHE A 189 -6.53 12.89 4.67
CA PHE A 189 -7.92 13.31 4.62
C PHE A 189 -8.82 12.08 4.61
N ALA A 190 -9.88 12.11 5.41
CA ALA A 190 -10.91 11.07 5.37
C ALA A 190 -12.32 11.63 5.54
N GLU A 191 -13.25 11.00 4.85
CA GLU A 191 -14.65 11.37 4.76
C GLU A 191 -15.54 10.15 4.52
N GLY A 192 -16.85 10.28 4.75
CA GLY A 192 -17.81 9.23 4.38
C GLY A 192 -17.85 8.00 5.29
N GLN A 193 -17.15 7.98 6.43
CA GLN A 193 -17.20 6.87 7.40
C GLN A 193 -18.40 6.97 8.36
N GLY A 194 -19.29 7.93 8.09
CA GLY A 194 -20.53 8.18 8.81
C GLY A 194 -20.35 8.89 10.14
N SER A 195 -19.15 9.24 10.60
CA SER A 195 -19.01 10.16 11.75
C SER A 195 -17.65 10.83 11.78
N LYS A 196 -17.58 12.01 12.41
CA LYS A 196 -16.34 12.76 12.63
C LYS A 196 -15.28 11.91 13.32
N THR A 197 -15.65 11.15 14.34
CA THR A 197 -14.70 10.28 15.07
C THR A 197 -14.17 9.15 14.20
N ARG A 198 -15.02 8.52 13.38
CA ARG A 198 -14.58 7.48 12.44
C ARG A 198 -13.73 8.06 11.32
N ASN A 199 -14.08 9.22 10.80
CA ASN A 199 -13.28 9.97 9.82
C ASN A 199 -11.90 10.33 10.40
N ALA A 200 -11.84 10.79 11.65
CA ALA A 200 -10.56 11.07 12.32
C ALA A 200 -9.70 9.81 12.50
N ALA A 201 -10.31 8.67 12.87
CA ALA A 201 -9.61 7.39 13.00
C ALA A 201 -9.07 6.92 11.63
N ALA A 202 -9.89 6.99 10.59
CA ALA A 202 -9.55 6.66 9.21
C ALA A 202 -8.39 7.53 8.69
N ALA A 203 -8.49 8.86 8.85
CA ALA A 203 -7.42 9.78 8.50
C ALA A 203 -6.14 9.48 9.30
N GLY A 204 -6.25 9.08 10.57
CA GLY A 204 -5.11 8.69 11.39
C GLY A 204 -4.41 7.43 10.88
N THR A 205 -5.16 6.43 10.43
CA THR A 205 -4.60 5.21 9.83
C THR A 205 -3.90 5.51 8.51
N LEU A 206 -4.49 6.35 7.66
CA LEU A 206 -3.85 6.82 6.43
C LEU A 206 -2.58 7.64 6.72
N LEU A 207 -2.61 8.53 7.71
CA LEU A 207 -1.44 9.34 8.08
C LEU A 207 -0.27 8.47 8.57
N ARG A 208 -0.56 7.42 9.33
CA ARG A 208 0.46 6.45 9.75
C ARG A 208 1.05 5.68 8.56
N ALA A 209 0.24 5.28 7.58
CA ALA A 209 0.73 4.65 6.37
C ALA A 209 1.63 5.58 5.53
N LEU A 210 1.26 6.87 5.43
CA LEU A 210 2.08 7.88 4.77
C LEU A 210 3.41 8.12 5.50
N LEU A 211 3.41 8.15 6.84
CA LEU A 211 4.61 8.28 7.65
C LEU A 211 5.51 7.05 7.56
N LEU A 212 4.93 5.85 7.57
CA LEU A 212 5.65 4.60 7.35
C LEU A 212 6.46 4.66 6.05
N ARG A 213 5.78 5.00 4.94
CA ARG A 213 6.43 5.19 3.64
C ARG A 213 7.47 6.32 3.63
N HIS A 214 7.23 7.39 4.39
CA HIS A 214 8.18 8.51 4.50
C HIS A 214 9.47 8.09 5.21
N ASP A 215 9.35 7.35 6.32
CA ASP A 215 10.46 6.88 7.15
C ASP A 215 11.28 5.80 6.42
N GLU A 216 10.60 4.89 5.71
CA GLU A 216 11.26 3.92 4.80
C GLU A 216 11.91 4.60 3.60
N GLY A 217 11.28 5.67 3.10
CA GLY A 217 11.62 6.31 1.85
C GLY A 217 12.87 7.17 1.90
N GLY A 218 13.19 7.84 3.02
CA GLY A 218 14.46 8.58 3.27
C GLY A 218 14.96 9.57 2.21
N ARG A 219 14.25 9.75 1.09
CA ARG A 219 14.66 10.48 -0.11
C ARG A 219 13.40 11.06 -0.76
N ALA A 220 13.04 12.23 -0.23
CA ALA A 220 12.13 13.23 -0.78
C ALA A 220 11.13 12.75 -1.85
N ILE A 221 9.88 12.52 -1.43
CA ILE A 221 8.73 12.77 -2.31
C ILE A 221 8.58 14.30 -2.33
N PRO A 222 8.68 14.98 -3.48
CA PRO A 222 8.48 16.42 -3.53
C PRO A 222 7.03 16.76 -3.13
N PRO A 223 6.80 17.89 -2.46
CA PRO A 223 5.44 18.35 -2.18
C PRO A 223 4.67 18.59 -3.49
N PRO A 224 3.32 18.55 -3.45
CA PRO A 224 2.47 18.79 -4.62
C PRO A 224 2.64 20.18 -5.22
#